data_AF-A0A8S3URX4-F1
#
_entry.id   AF-A0A8S3URX4-F1
#
_cell.length_a   1.000
_cell.length_b   1.000
_cell.length_c   1.000
_cell.angle_alpha   90.00
_cell.angle_beta   90.00
_cell.angle_gamma   90.00
#
_symmetry.space_group_name_H-M   'P 1'
#
loop_
_entity.id
_entity.type
_entity.pdbx_description
1 polymer ?
#
loop_
_entity_poly.entity_id
_entity_poly.type
_entity_poly.pdbx_seq_one_letter_code
_entity_poly.pdbx_strand_id
1 'polypeptide(L)'
;MFIARVFQPIRMASASVLQRLNQRTKEAENIISELKGQIENLRQSAAISISKPEEDRLRIENEELKKDIETLKVQLILAEASNGVRQIPLPTKKGREMSGSANDSGKDPEEPKVKVEPKEKPSKGEKKKDQANTSEAEPKAKKGKPEKKAAAPTNENVDVSRLDFRVGKIVKVEKHPDADTLYLEQVDVGEGKTRTVVSGLVKHITLEEMQDKVAVFMCNLKPAKMRGVLSEAMIMCASTPEKVEILNVPKGAAIGDKVFAEGYTGEPDAMLNPKKKVWEAVKPDLRVSKNKVATYKGAALKIEGKGEITSPSLADVAIQ
;
A
#
# COMPACT_ATOMS: atom_id res chain seq x y z
N MET A 1 -71.96 -11.59 50.26
CA MET A 1 -70.76 -11.37 49.44
C MET A 1 -71.26 -11.09 48.02
N PHE A 2 -71.32 -9.83 47.56
CA PHE A 2 -70.19 -9.03 47.05
C PHE A 2 -69.35 -9.77 46.00
N ILE A 3 -69.49 -9.39 44.73
CA ILE A 3 -68.51 -8.61 43.95
C ILE A 3 -69.19 -8.20 42.64
N ALA A 4 -69.57 -6.92 42.53
CA ALA A 4 -69.93 -6.32 41.25
C ALA A 4 -68.64 -5.79 40.62
N ARG A 5 -68.16 -6.41 39.52
CA ARG A 5 -66.97 -5.93 38.81
C ARG A 5 -67.31 -4.65 38.04
N VAL A 6 -66.94 -3.52 38.61
CA VAL A 6 -66.97 -2.21 37.94
C VAL A 6 -65.99 -2.24 36.78
N PHE A 7 -66.52 -2.26 35.56
CA PHE A 7 -65.73 -2.14 34.33
C PHE A 7 -65.40 -0.66 34.10
N GLN A 8 -64.24 -0.19 34.55
CA GLN A 8 -63.81 1.17 34.23
C GLN A 8 -63.33 1.23 32.77
N PRO A 9 -63.84 2.15 31.94
CA PRO A 9 -63.31 2.36 30.60
C PRO A 9 -61.90 2.94 30.69
N ILE A 10 -60.97 2.37 29.92
CA ILE A 10 -59.61 2.90 29.78
C ILE A 10 -59.72 4.32 29.23
N ARG A 11 -59.29 5.31 30.03
CA ARG A 11 -59.38 6.73 29.69
C ARG A 11 -58.39 7.05 28.57
N MET A 12 -58.82 6.88 27.31
CA MET A 12 -58.03 7.30 26.16
C MET A 12 -57.64 8.78 26.31
N ALA A 13 -56.40 9.11 25.91
CA ALA A 13 -55.95 10.49 25.87
C ALA A 13 -56.93 11.32 25.02
N SER A 14 -57.30 12.51 25.50
CA SER A 14 -58.28 13.34 24.79
C SER A 14 -57.78 13.64 23.38
N ALA A 15 -58.68 13.69 22.39
CA ALA A 15 -58.32 13.92 20.99
C ALA A 15 -57.40 15.15 20.80
N SER A 16 -57.62 16.20 21.60
CA SER A 16 -56.79 17.41 21.68
C SER A 16 -55.32 17.20 22.10
N VAL A 17 -55.00 16.15 22.86
CA VAL A 17 -53.64 15.78 23.27
C VAL A 17 -52.95 14.98 22.17
N LEU A 18 -53.66 14.00 21.59
CA LEU A 18 -53.16 13.22 20.44
C LEU A 18 -52.88 14.11 19.23
N GLN A 19 -53.74 15.10 18.98
CA GLN A 19 -53.57 16.07 17.89
C GLN A 19 -52.34 16.97 18.10
N ARG A 20 -52.05 17.40 19.34
CA ARG A 20 -50.82 18.16 19.66
C ARG A 20 -49.56 17.30 19.56
N LEU A 21 -49.63 16.01 19.92
CA LEU A 21 -48.54 15.06 19.75
C LEU A 21 -48.23 14.87 18.26
N ASN A 22 -49.22 14.54 17.44
CA ASN A 22 -49.04 14.38 15.98
C ASN A 22 -48.52 15.65 15.30
N GLN A 23 -48.97 16.84 15.75
CA GLN A 23 -48.46 18.11 15.25
C GLN A 23 -46.97 18.28 15.56
N ARG A 24 -46.54 18.03 16.81
CA ARG A 24 -45.13 18.07 17.21
C ARG A 24 -44.27 17.02 16.51
N THR A 25 -44.81 15.83 16.25
CA THR A 25 -44.12 14.78 15.48
C THR A 25 -43.87 15.26 14.05
N LYS A 26 -44.86 15.85 13.37
CA LYS A 26 -44.67 16.44 12.03
C LYS A 26 -43.66 17.58 12.01
N GLU A 27 -43.69 18.47 13.01
CA GLU A 27 -42.73 19.56 13.16
C GLU A 27 -41.30 19.01 13.35
N ALA A 28 -41.13 17.98 14.18
CA ALA A 28 -39.85 17.29 14.36
C ALA A 28 -39.38 16.57 13.08
N GLU A 29 -40.27 15.88 12.36
CA GLU A 29 -39.96 15.21 11.09
C GLU A 29 -39.50 16.21 10.01
N ASN A 30 -40.18 17.36 9.90
CA ASN A 30 -39.79 18.44 8.99
C ASN A 30 -38.39 19.00 9.34
N ILE A 31 -38.14 19.29 10.62
CA ILE A 31 -36.82 19.77 11.09
C ILE A 31 -35.73 18.73 10.81
N ILE A 32 -36.00 17.43 11.05
CA ILE A 32 -35.07 16.34 10.74
C ILE A 32 -34.80 16.25 9.23
N SER A 33 -35.81 16.44 8.39
CA SER A 33 -35.65 16.45 6.93
C SER A 33 -34.79 17.62 6.46
N GLU A 34 -35.01 18.82 7.02
CA GLU A 34 -34.25 20.02 6.65
C GLU A 34 -32.79 19.95 7.12
N LEU A 35 -32.55 19.49 8.37
CA LEU A 35 -31.20 19.26 8.88
C LEU A 35 -30.44 18.19 8.08
N LYS A 36 -31.12 17.12 7.63
CA LYS A 36 -30.51 16.13 6.72
C LYS A 36 -30.11 16.75 5.39
N GLY A 37 -30.95 17.60 4.81
CA GLY A 37 -30.64 18.34 3.58
C GLY A 37 -29.44 19.29 3.74
N GLN A 38 -29.37 20.00 4.87
CA GLN A 38 -28.22 20.87 5.19
C GLN A 38 -26.92 20.08 5.35
N ILE A 39 -26.95 18.92 6.04
CA ILE A 39 -25.79 18.03 6.19
C ILE A 39 -25.31 17.50 4.84
N GLU A 40 -26.23 17.12 3.95
CA GLU A 40 -25.86 16.61 2.62
C GLU A 40 -25.26 17.70 1.74
N ASN A 41 -25.83 18.92 1.74
CA ASN A 41 -25.23 20.07 1.06
C ASN A 41 -23.84 20.43 1.61
N LEU A 42 -23.64 20.36 2.94
CA LEU A 42 -22.33 20.55 3.56
C LEU A 42 -21.33 19.46 3.15
N ARG A 43 -21.76 18.19 3.05
CA ARG A 43 -20.92 17.09 2.57
C ARG A 43 -20.53 17.25 1.11
N GLN A 44 -21.46 17.60 0.24
CA GLN A 44 -21.20 17.79 -1.20
C GLN A 44 -20.31 19.02 -1.44
N SER A 45 -20.58 20.14 -0.76
CA SER A 45 -19.71 21.33 -0.87
C SER A 45 -18.30 21.10 -0.31
N ALA A 46 -18.15 20.35 0.79
CA ALA A 46 -16.84 19.96 1.32
C ALA A 46 -16.10 18.97 0.40
N ALA A 47 -16.79 17.99 -0.19
CA ALA A 47 -16.18 17.06 -1.14
C ALA A 47 -15.67 17.81 -2.39
N ILE A 48 -16.47 18.73 -2.92
CA ILE A 48 -16.13 19.55 -4.10
C ILE A 48 -15.01 20.55 -3.78
N SER A 49 -14.99 21.17 -2.60
CA SER A 49 -13.94 22.14 -2.25
C SER A 49 -12.57 21.49 -2.02
N ILE A 50 -12.54 20.22 -1.59
CA ILE A 50 -11.30 19.47 -1.35
C ILE A 50 -10.78 18.82 -2.66
N SER A 51 -11.62 18.11 -3.41
CA SER A 51 -11.18 17.33 -4.59
C SER A 51 -10.86 18.18 -5.81
N LYS A 52 -11.71 19.16 -6.13
CA LYS A 52 -11.65 19.92 -7.39
C LYS A 52 -10.34 20.69 -7.63
N PRO A 53 -9.73 21.40 -6.66
CA PRO A 53 -8.45 22.07 -6.90
C PRO A 53 -7.29 21.09 -7.10
N GLU A 54 -7.35 19.89 -6.53
CA GLU A 54 -6.35 18.84 -6.78
C GLU A 54 -6.56 18.19 -8.15
N GLU A 55 -7.80 17.90 -8.54
CA GLU A 55 -8.15 17.42 -9.89
C GLU A 55 -7.70 18.38 -11.00
N ASP A 56 -7.96 19.68 -10.85
CA ASP A 56 -7.59 20.68 -11.85
C ASP A 56 -6.06 20.88 -11.92
N ARG A 57 -5.35 20.83 -10.78
CA ARG A 57 -3.87 20.80 -10.76
C ARG A 57 -3.33 19.56 -11.48
N LEU A 58 -3.85 18.38 -11.17
CA LEU A 58 -3.42 17.13 -11.80
C LEU A 58 -3.74 17.11 -13.30
N ARG A 59 -4.83 17.75 -13.75
CA ARG A 59 -5.11 17.93 -15.19
C ARG A 59 -4.03 18.75 -15.88
N ILE A 60 -3.68 19.91 -15.32
CA ILE A 60 -2.64 20.80 -15.88
C ILE A 60 -1.29 20.06 -15.95
N GLU A 61 -0.87 19.42 -14.85
CA GLU A 61 0.39 18.65 -14.80
C GLU A 61 0.40 17.50 -15.83
N ASN A 62 -0.73 16.80 -16.01
CA ASN A 62 -0.86 15.76 -17.05
C ASN A 62 -0.88 16.32 -18.49
N GLU A 63 -1.24 17.59 -18.71
CA GLU A 63 -1.13 18.24 -20.02
C GLU A 63 0.29 18.72 -20.33
N GLU A 64 1.01 19.23 -19.32
CA GLU A 64 2.43 19.58 -19.44
C GLU A 64 3.29 18.32 -19.69
N LEU A 65 3.11 17.26 -18.89
CA LEU A 65 3.82 16.00 -19.08
C LEU A 65 3.57 15.36 -20.46
N LYS A 66 2.38 15.56 -21.06
CA LYS A 66 2.12 15.12 -22.45
C LYS A 66 2.95 15.90 -23.47
N LYS A 67 3.04 17.23 -23.33
CA LYS A 67 3.86 18.09 -24.20
C LYS A 67 5.35 17.77 -24.06
N ASP A 68 5.81 17.50 -22.85
CA ASP A 68 7.19 17.06 -22.58
C ASP A 68 7.48 15.70 -23.21
N ILE A 69 6.55 14.73 -23.10
CA ILE A 69 6.66 13.42 -23.76
C ILE A 69 6.70 13.58 -25.28
N GLU A 70 5.89 14.48 -25.88
CA GLU A 70 5.92 14.75 -27.32
C GLU A 70 7.24 15.41 -27.76
N THR A 71 7.74 16.37 -26.98
CA THR A 71 9.01 17.06 -27.23
C THR A 71 10.19 16.10 -27.14
N LEU A 72 10.23 15.26 -26.10
CA LEU A 72 11.26 14.23 -25.92
C LEU A 72 11.19 13.15 -27.00
N LYS A 73 9.99 12.77 -27.47
CA LYS A 73 9.84 11.87 -28.63
C LYS A 73 10.44 12.49 -29.89
N VAL A 74 10.18 13.76 -30.17
CA VAL A 74 10.74 14.46 -31.34
C VAL A 74 12.27 14.57 -31.23
N GLN A 75 12.81 14.87 -30.05
CA GLN A 75 14.25 14.90 -29.81
C GLN A 75 14.90 13.53 -29.99
N LEU A 76 14.28 12.46 -29.47
CA LEU A 76 14.73 11.08 -29.65
C LEU A 76 14.73 10.69 -31.13
N ILE A 77 13.63 10.98 -31.84
CA ILE A 77 13.47 10.81 -33.30
C ILE A 77 14.65 11.47 -34.06
N LEU A 78 14.98 12.72 -33.74
CA LEU A 78 16.09 13.45 -34.37
C LEU A 78 17.47 12.85 -34.02
N ALA A 79 17.65 12.40 -32.77
CA ALA A 79 18.87 11.74 -32.31
C ALA A 79 19.05 10.34 -32.94
N GLU A 80 17.98 9.58 -33.12
CA GLU A 80 17.98 8.27 -33.79
C GLU A 80 18.27 8.43 -35.29
N ALA A 81 17.63 9.40 -35.95
CA ALA A 81 17.88 9.70 -37.36
C ALA A 81 19.32 10.17 -37.62
N SER A 82 19.88 11.03 -36.76
CA SER A 82 21.28 11.49 -36.90
C SER A 82 22.31 10.39 -36.60
N ASN A 83 21.95 9.36 -35.83
CA ASN A 83 22.76 8.15 -35.62
C ASN A 83 22.46 7.02 -36.63
N GLY A 84 21.70 7.30 -37.71
CA GLY A 84 21.46 6.35 -38.80
C GLY A 84 20.42 5.26 -38.52
N VAL A 85 19.65 5.37 -37.44
CA VAL A 85 18.58 4.41 -37.10
C VAL A 85 17.36 4.68 -37.96
N ARG A 86 16.86 3.65 -38.67
CA ARG A 86 15.62 3.74 -39.46
C ARG A 86 14.42 3.74 -38.51
N GLN A 87 13.66 4.83 -38.51
CA GLN A 87 12.41 4.89 -37.76
C GLN A 87 11.34 4.01 -38.42
N ILE A 88 10.62 3.27 -37.58
CA ILE A 88 9.46 2.47 -37.98
C ILE A 88 8.21 3.22 -37.51
N PRO A 89 7.33 3.68 -38.42
CA PRO A 89 6.10 4.34 -38.02
C PRO A 89 5.21 3.40 -37.20
N LEU A 90 4.90 3.77 -35.96
CA LEU A 90 3.95 3.05 -35.13
C LEU A 90 2.52 3.34 -35.62
N PRO A 91 1.67 2.33 -35.82
CA PRO A 91 0.30 2.53 -36.29
C PRO A 91 -0.53 3.22 -35.21
N THR A 92 -0.82 4.51 -35.42
CA THR A 92 -1.77 5.25 -34.59
C THR A 92 -3.20 4.76 -34.86
N LYS A 93 -3.98 4.53 -33.80
CA LYS A 93 -5.41 4.17 -33.91
C LYS A 93 -6.26 5.39 -34.32
N LYS A 94 -6.12 5.84 -35.57
CA LYS A 94 -7.06 6.74 -36.25
C LYS A 94 -6.85 6.66 -37.77
N GLY A 95 -7.90 6.32 -38.52
CA GLY A 95 -7.86 6.25 -39.98
C GLY A 95 -7.66 4.83 -40.53
N ARG A 96 -8.75 4.05 -40.59
CA ARG A 96 -8.83 2.85 -41.43
C ARG A 96 -9.54 3.25 -42.71
N GLU A 97 -8.81 3.66 -43.75
CA GLU A 97 -9.37 3.77 -45.10
C GLU A 97 -8.29 3.81 -46.21
N MET A 98 -8.67 3.29 -47.36
CA MET A 98 -7.96 3.26 -48.66
C MET A 98 -6.65 2.45 -48.75
N SER A 99 -6.81 1.18 -49.16
CA SER A 99 -5.80 0.50 -49.99
C SER A 99 -5.83 1.03 -51.43
N GLY A 100 -4.70 1.11 -52.12
CA GLY A 100 -4.69 1.47 -53.54
C GLY A 100 -3.34 1.35 -54.26
N SER A 101 -3.14 0.21 -54.93
CA SER A 101 -2.20 -0.04 -56.04
C SER A 101 -0.68 -0.09 -55.81
N ALA A 102 -0.03 -0.80 -56.73
CA ALA A 102 1.37 -1.21 -56.72
C ALA A 102 2.21 -0.52 -57.82
N ASN A 103 3.52 -0.50 -57.62
CA ASN A 103 4.64 -0.72 -58.57
C ASN A 103 5.93 -0.20 -57.89
N ASP A 104 7.02 -0.94 -57.80
CA ASP A 104 7.94 -1.43 -58.85
C ASP A 104 8.90 -0.34 -59.40
N SER A 105 10.11 -0.79 -59.75
CA SER A 105 11.27 -0.09 -60.31
C SER A 105 12.08 0.79 -59.34
N GLY A 106 13.39 0.58 -59.33
CA GLY A 106 14.36 1.35 -58.54
C GLY A 106 15.24 2.26 -59.41
N LYS A 107 16.09 3.07 -58.76
CA LYS A 107 17.22 3.77 -59.36
C LYS A 107 18.16 4.33 -58.30
N ASP A 108 19.44 4.00 -58.38
CA ASP A 108 20.52 4.94 -58.03
C ASP A 108 20.49 6.10 -59.07
N PRO A 109 20.92 7.33 -58.71
CA PRO A 109 22.35 7.62 -58.87
C PRO A 109 22.99 8.63 -57.89
N GLU A 110 24.33 8.52 -57.84
CA GLU A 110 25.36 9.57 -57.69
C GLU A 110 25.63 10.32 -56.36
N GLU A 111 26.94 10.36 -56.06
CA GLU A 111 27.61 11.21 -55.07
C GLU A 111 27.63 12.69 -55.52
N PRO A 112 28.08 13.61 -54.63
CA PRO A 112 29.39 14.18 -54.95
C PRO A 112 30.40 14.19 -53.79
N LYS A 113 31.68 14.00 -54.13
CA LYS A 113 32.84 14.01 -53.22
C LYS A 113 33.54 15.38 -53.18
N VAL A 114 33.87 15.90 -51.98
CA VAL A 114 35.08 16.72 -51.68
C VAL A 114 35.46 16.48 -50.21
N LYS A 115 36.48 15.65 -49.91
CA LYS A 115 37.86 16.02 -49.46
C LYS A 115 37.93 17.01 -48.26
N VAL A 116 38.37 16.60 -47.05
CA VAL A 116 39.78 16.33 -46.59
C VAL A 116 40.53 17.66 -46.37
N GLU A 117 41.16 18.04 -45.24
CA GLU A 117 41.59 17.40 -43.96
C GLU A 117 42.09 18.57 -43.02
N PRO A 118 42.98 18.44 -41.98
CA PRO A 118 43.32 17.34 -41.04
C PRO A 118 43.48 17.75 -39.53
N LYS A 119 43.33 16.77 -38.61
CA LYS A 119 44.11 16.57 -37.34
C LYS A 119 44.07 17.70 -36.26
N GLU A 120 44.42 17.51 -34.98
CA GLU A 120 45.21 16.48 -34.27
C GLU A 120 44.57 15.98 -32.94
N LYS A 121 44.70 14.67 -32.69
CA LYS A 121 45.13 14.12 -31.39
C LYS A 121 46.54 13.56 -31.62
N PRO A 122 47.42 13.50 -30.61
CA PRO A 122 47.63 12.17 -30.01
C PRO A 122 48.03 12.13 -28.52
N SER A 123 47.58 11.05 -27.86
CA SER A 123 48.34 10.13 -26.97
C SER A 123 49.01 10.60 -25.66
N LYS A 124 49.31 9.76 -24.65
CA LYS A 124 48.83 8.46 -24.08
C LYS A 124 49.98 7.92 -23.20
N GLY A 125 49.71 7.65 -21.91
CA GLY A 125 50.60 6.87 -21.01
C GLY A 125 51.83 7.60 -20.43
N GLU A 126 52.50 7.10 -19.38
CA GLU A 126 52.14 6.01 -18.45
C GLU A 126 53.00 6.06 -17.16
N LYS A 127 52.38 5.75 -16.00
CA LYS A 127 52.94 5.05 -14.80
C LYS A 127 54.15 5.57 -13.97
N LYS A 128 53.92 5.54 -12.64
CA LYS A 128 54.81 5.11 -11.52
C LYS A 128 55.93 6.10 -11.07
N LYS A 129 56.40 6.13 -9.81
CA LYS A 129 56.11 5.32 -8.57
C LYS A 129 56.61 6.04 -7.29
N ASP A 130 56.03 5.68 -6.13
CA ASP A 130 56.59 5.70 -4.74
C ASP A 130 57.21 7.03 -4.20
N GLN A 131 57.57 7.26 -2.92
CA GLN A 131 57.85 6.42 -1.74
C GLN A 131 57.78 7.33 -0.46
N ALA A 132 58.14 6.90 0.77
CA ALA A 132 57.33 6.12 1.72
C ALA A 132 57.73 6.47 3.19
N ASN A 133 56.95 6.05 4.21
CA ASN A 133 57.38 5.65 5.58
C ASN A 133 56.13 5.25 6.42
N THR A 134 55.92 4.04 6.94
CA THR A 134 56.66 3.23 7.95
C THR A 134 56.78 3.94 9.31
N SER A 135 56.11 3.55 10.41
CA SER A 135 55.97 2.26 11.12
C SER A 135 57.15 1.89 12.01
N GLU A 136 56.94 1.92 13.34
CA GLU A 136 57.68 1.07 14.29
C GLU A 136 56.88 0.87 15.60
N ALA A 137 57.17 -0.21 16.33
CA ALA A 137 56.53 -0.62 17.59
C ALA A 137 57.59 -0.67 18.72
N GLU A 138 57.22 -0.55 20.01
CA GLU A 138 57.13 -1.63 21.02
C GLU A 138 57.27 -0.99 22.45
N PRO A 139 57.16 -1.70 23.61
CA PRO A 139 56.09 -2.61 24.04
C PRO A 139 55.69 -2.48 25.56
N LYS A 140 54.73 -3.32 25.99
CA LYS A 140 54.41 -3.78 27.40
C LYS A 140 53.85 -2.79 28.46
N ALA A 141 52.64 -3.10 28.96
CA ALA A 141 52.40 -3.56 30.35
C ALA A 141 50.97 -4.13 30.56
N LYS A 142 50.78 -5.02 31.55
CA LYS A 142 49.50 -5.72 31.84
C LYS A 142 48.82 -5.20 33.12
N LYS A 143 47.48 -5.14 33.13
CA LYS A 143 46.50 -5.67 34.14
C LYS A 143 45.33 -4.71 34.38
N GLY A 144 44.12 -5.26 34.50
CA GLY A 144 42.92 -4.53 34.92
C GLY A 144 41.62 -5.11 34.38
N LYS A 145 41.16 -6.25 34.92
CA LYS A 145 39.83 -6.82 34.62
C LYS A 145 38.82 -6.22 35.59
N PRO A 146 37.62 -5.82 35.12
CA PRO A 146 36.42 -6.23 35.85
C PRO A 146 35.35 -6.86 34.95
N GLU A 147 34.88 -8.01 35.41
CA GLU A 147 33.49 -8.49 35.36
C GLU A 147 32.62 -8.17 34.13
N LYS A 148 32.60 -9.14 33.21
CA LYS A 148 31.59 -9.26 32.16
C LYS A 148 30.25 -9.64 32.79
N LYS A 149 29.41 -8.66 33.13
CA LYS A 149 27.96 -8.89 33.33
C LYS A 149 27.42 -9.66 32.13
N ALA A 150 26.54 -10.63 32.37
CA ALA A 150 26.04 -11.53 31.35
C ALA A 150 25.22 -10.77 30.29
N ALA A 151 25.87 -10.39 29.19
CA ALA A 151 25.18 -10.04 27.96
C ALA A 151 24.50 -11.31 27.44
N ALA A 152 23.18 -11.24 27.24
CA ALA A 152 22.44 -12.24 26.48
C ALA A 152 23.10 -12.42 25.10
N PRO A 153 23.03 -13.62 24.50
CA PRO A 153 23.66 -13.88 23.21
C PRO A 153 23.01 -13.03 22.12
N THR A 154 23.65 -11.92 21.77
CA THR A 154 23.37 -11.15 20.56
C THR A 154 23.79 -11.97 19.35
N ASN A 155 22.93 -12.91 18.95
CA ASN A 155 22.91 -13.36 17.58
C ASN A 155 22.48 -12.17 16.72
N GLU A 156 23.19 -11.89 15.62
CA GLU A 156 22.71 -11.02 14.54
C GLU A 156 21.62 -11.73 13.72
N ASN A 157 20.71 -12.45 14.39
CA ASN A 157 19.63 -13.17 13.75
C ASN A 157 18.57 -12.18 13.27
N VAL A 158 18.25 -12.27 12.00
CA VAL A 158 17.09 -11.60 11.43
C VAL A 158 15.86 -12.38 11.86
N ASP A 159 15.03 -11.77 12.72
CA ASP A 159 13.81 -12.38 13.22
C ASP A 159 12.59 -11.44 13.10
N VAL A 160 11.46 -11.95 13.57
CA VAL A 160 10.14 -11.30 13.48
C VAL A 160 10.00 -10.04 14.32
N SER A 161 10.81 -9.82 15.37
CA SER A 161 10.71 -8.63 16.23
C SER A 161 11.06 -7.35 15.47
N ARG A 162 11.72 -7.47 14.32
CA ARG A 162 12.08 -6.36 13.43
C ARG A 162 10.93 -5.91 12.52
N LEU A 163 9.87 -6.72 12.41
CA LEU A 163 8.67 -6.39 11.63
C LEU A 163 7.64 -5.65 12.49
N ASP A 164 7.08 -4.56 11.97
CA ASP A 164 6.04 -3.79 12.65
C ASP A 164 4.67 -4.31 12.23
N PHE A 165 4.18 -5.34 12.92
CA PHE A 165 2.82 -5.82 12.74
C PHE A 165 1.85 -5.09 13.67
N ARG A 166 0.79 -4.52 13.10
CA ARG A 166 -0.26 -3.83 13.86
C ARG A 166 -1.65 -4.27 13.46
N VAL A 167 -2.58 -4.17 14.39
CA VAL A 167 -4.02 -4.26 14.10
C VAL A 167 -4.45 -3.00 13.37
N GLY A 168 -5.08 -3.17 12.21
CA GLY A 168 -5.68 -2.09 11.44
C GLY A 168 -7.13 -2.38 11.08
N LYS A 169 -7.87 -1.32 10.74
CA LYS A 169 -9.24 -1.42 10.22
C LYS A 169 -9.31 -0.80 8.83
N ILE A 170 -9.89 -1.53 7.87
CA ILE A 170 -10.24 -1.01 6.56
C ILE A 170 -11.43 -0.04 6.72
N VAL A 171 -11.19 1.25 6.52
CA VAL A 171 -12.21 2.32 6.60
C VAL A 171 -12.98 2.44 5.29
N LYS A 172 -12.31 2.24 4.16
CA LYS A 172 -12.88 2.29 2.81
C LYS A 172 -12.15 1.28 1.93
N VAL A 173 -12.87 0.57 1.07
CA VAL A 173 -12.29 -0.31 0.03
C VAL A 173 -12.96 -0.06 -1.32
N GLU A 174 -12.14 0.09 -2.37
CA GLU A 174 -12.57 0.29 -3.76
C GLU A 174 -11.74 -0.60 -4.68
N LYS A 175 -12.26 -0.94 -5.88
CA LYS A 175 -11.45 -1.64 -6.89
C LYS A 175 -10.44 -0.67 -7.51
N HIS A 176 -9.23 -1.13 -7.77
CA HIS A 176 -8.20 -0.29 -8.41
C HIS A 176 -8.63 0.06 -9.85
N PRO A 177 -8.63 1.36 -10.26
CA PRO A 177 -9.14 1.79 -11.56
C PRO A 177 -8.41 1.13 -12.73
N ASP A 178 -7.07 1.02 -12.65
CA ASP A 178 -6.24 0.41 -13.69
C ASP A 178 -5.91 -1.09 -13.46
N ALA A 179 -6.59 -1.79 -12.54
CA ALA A 179 -6.25 -3.19 -12.23
C ALA A 179 -7.38 -4.03 -11.60
N ASP A 180 -8.02 -4.87 -12.41
CA ASP A 180 -9.14 -5.77 -12.01
C ASP A 180 -8.85 -6.77 -10.88
N THR A 181 -7.57 -6.93 -10.51
CA THR A 181 -7.11 -7.90 -9.49
C THR A 181 -6.70 -7.25 -8.18
N LEU A 182 -6.68 -5.91 -8.12
CA LEU A 182 -6.25 -5.14 -6.96
C LEU A 182 -7.41 -4.38 -6.34
N TYR A 183 -7.45 -4.36 -5.01
CA TYR A 183 -8.22 -3.40 -4.23
C TYR A 183 -7.33 -2.23 -3.82
N LEU A 184 -7.99 -1.10 -3.55
CA LEU A 184 -7.43 0.08 -2.89
C LEU A 184 -8.14 0.22 -1.55
N GLU A 185 -7.39 0.02 -0.46
CA GLU A 185 -7.90 0.19 0.90
C GLU A 185 -7.38 1.47 1.53
N GLN A 186 -8.25 2.19 2.25
CA GLN A 186 -7.86 3.18 3.24
C GLN A 186 -7.90 2.52 4.61
N VAL A 187 -6.75 2.35 5.24
CA VAL A 187 -6.61 1.57 6.48
C VAL A 187 -6.19 2.46 7.62
N ASP A 188 -6.97 2.51 8.69
CA ASP A 188 -6.55 3.09 9.97
C ASP A 188 -5.71 2.04 10.73
N VAL A 189 -4.49 2.42 11.11
CA VAL A 189 -3.54 1.60 11.88
C VAL A 189 -3.16 2.27 13.22
N GLY A 190 -3.99 3.20 13.71
CA GLY A 190 -3.82 3.85 15.01
C GLY A 190 -2.85 5.04 15.00
N GLU A 191 -2.49 5.54 13.81
CA GLU A 191 -1.52 6.64 13.63
C GLU A 191 -2.18 8.02 13.48
N GLY A 192 -3.50 8.12 13.67
CA GLY A 192 -4.28 9.36 13.48
C GLY A 192 -4.50 9.76 12.02
N LYS A 193 -3.97 8.98 11.07
CA LYS A 193 -4.23 9.08 9.63
C LYS A 193 -4.48 7.68 9.04
N THR A 194 -5.27 7.60 7.97
CA THR A 194 -5.34 6.38 7.18
C THR A 194 -4.09 6.24 6.31
N ARG A 195 -3.67 5.00 6.08
CA ARG A 195 -2.66 4.61 5.09
C ARG A 195 -3.34 4.07 3.85
N THR A 196 -2.77 4.33 2.68
CA THR A 196 -3.21 3.68 1.44
C THR A 196 -2.58 2.29 1.33
N VAL A 197 -3.38 1.27 1.12
CA VAL A 197 -2.94 -0.12 0.93
C VAL A 197 -3.49 -0.65 -0.40
N VAL A 198 -2.69 -1.45 -1.09
CA VAL A 198 -3.06 -2.06 -2.38
C VAL A 198 -2.97 -3.58 -2.26
N SER A 199 -4.09 -4.27 -2.08
CA SER A 199 -4.12 -5.73 -1.90
C SER A 199 -4.57 -6.50 -3.15
N GLY A 200 -4.00 -7.69 -3.36
CA GLY A 200 -4.34 -8.58 -4.49
C GLY A 200 -5.56 -9.48 -4.24
N LEU A 201 -6.54 -9.02 -3.46
CA LEU A 201 -7.56 -9.91 -2.85
C LEU A 201 -8.86 -10.05 -3.66
N VAL A 202 -9.04 -9.33 -4.77
CA VAL A 202 -10.29 -9.28 -5.57
C VAL A 202 -10.80 -10.66 -6.04
N LYS A 203 -9.90 -11.65 -6.21
CA LYS A 203 -10.25 -13.02 -6.60
C LYS A 203 -10.65 -13.94 -5.44
N HIS A 204 -10.42 -13.52 -4.20
CA HIS A 204 -10.49 -14.38 -3.02
C HIS A 204 -11.50 -13.89 -1.97
N ILE A 205 -11.69 -12.57 -1.87
CA ILE A 205 -12.52 -11.93 -0.84
C ILE A 205 -13.35 -10.84 -1.53
N THR A 206 -14.63 -10.75 -1.18
CA THR A 206 -15.53 -9.75 -1.74
C THR A 206 -15.31 -8.36 -1.14
N LEU A 207 -15.80 -7.32 -1.81
CA LEU A 207 -15.70 -5.94 -1.32
C LEU A 207 -16.46 -5.76 0.01
N GLU A 208 -17.60 -6.44 0.16
CA GLU A 208 -18.43 -6.43 1.37
C GLU A 208 -17.70 -7.07 2.58
N GLU A 209 -16.94 -8.14 2.36
CA GLU A 209 -16.12 -8.78 3.41
C GLU A 209 -14.85 -7.99 3.78
N MET A 210 -14.39 -7.11 2.89
CA MET A 210 -13.25 -6.21 3.10
C MET A 210 -13.65 -4.93 3.84
N GLN A 211 -14.85 -4.41 3.59
CA GLN A 211 -15.32 -3.16 4.20
C GLN A 211 -15.46 -3.32 5.73
N ASP A 212 -14.97 -2.32 6.48
CA ASP A 212 -14.93 -2.32 7.95
C ASP A 212 -14.15 -3.48 8.61
N LYS A 213 -13.47 -4.33 7.83
CA LYS A 213 -12.71 -5.49 8.32
C LYS A 213 -11.52 -5.05 9.17
N VAL A 214 -11.39 -5.67 10.33
CA VAL A 214 -10.21 -5.58 11.21
C VAL A 214 -9.27 -6.73 10.89
N ALA A 215 -7.99 -6.43 10.66
CA ALA A 215 -6.96 -7.35 10.21
C ALA A 215 -5.57 -6.97 10.76
N VAL A 216 -4.58 -7.83 10.56
CA VAL A 216 -3.17 -7.52 10.85
C VAL A 216 -2.51 -6.95 9.60
N PHE A 217 -1.75 -5.87 9.76
CA PHE A 217 -1.00 -5.19 8.71
C PHE A 217 0.47 -5.06 9.09
N MET A 218 1.36 -5.18 8.10
CA MET A 218 2.79 -4.87 8.24
C MET A 218 3.04 -3.41 7.84
N CYS A 219 3.48 -2.60 8.79
CA CYS A 219 3.53 -1.14 8.70
C CYS A 219 4.92 -0.54 8.45
N ASN A 220 6.00 -1.32 8.52
CA ASN A 220 7.37 -0.84 8.34
C ASN A 220 8.05 -1.30 7.03
N LEU A 221 7.33 -1.92 6.09
CA LEU A 221 7.85 -2.10 4.73
C LEU A 221 8.14 -0.75 4.06
N LYS A 222 9.09 -0.75 3.12
CA LYS A 222 9.28 0.41 2.23
C LYS A 222 8.05 0.55 1.32
N PRO A 223 7.36 1.71 1.29
CA PRO A 223 6.21 1.91 0.43
C PRO A 223 6.55 1.65 -1.04
N ALA A 224 5.67 0.90 -1.71
CA ALA A 224 5.87 0.41 -3.07
C ALA A 224 4.76 0.90 -3.99
N LYS A 225 5.11 1.35 -5.21
CA LYS A 225 4.11 1.75 -6.21
C LYS A 225 3.58 0.50 -6.91
N MET A 226 2.28 0.27 -6.79
CA MET A 226 1.53 -0.77 -7.50
C MET A 226 0.55 -0.09 -8.45
N ARG A 227 0.75 -0.28 -9.76
CA ARG A 227 -0.11 0.29 -10.82
C ARG A 227 -0.34 1.82 -10.74
N GLY A 228 0.63 2.54 -10.18
CA GLY A 228 0.62 4.00 -10.03
C GLY A 228 0.37 4.46 -8.58
N VAL A 229 -0.43 3.71 -7.83
CA VAL A 229 -0.76 4.01 -6.42
C VAL A 229 0.33 3.52 -5.48
N LEU A 230 0.60 4.28 -4.41
CA LEU A 230 1.60 3.93 -3.39
C LEU A 230 0.94 3.10 -2.27
N SER A 231 1.38 1.85 -2.08
CA SER A 231 0.99 1.04 -0.91
C SER A 231 1.95 1.33 0.25
N GLU A 232 1.43 1.80 1.38
CA GLU A 232 2.16 2.19 2.60
C GLU A 232 2.16 1.12 3.69
N ALA A 233 1.41 0.03 3.49
CA ALA A 233 1.43 -1.17 4.33
C ALA A 233 1.10 -2.41 3.47
N MET A 234 1.05 -3.58 4.11
CA MET A 234 0.68 -4.87 3.52
C MET A 234 -0.27 -5.60 4.48
N ILE A 235 -1.41 -6.10 3.99
CA ILE A 235 -2.34 -6.91 4.80
C ILE A 235 -1.85 -8.35 4.92
N MET A 236 -1.87 -8.90 6.13
CA MET A 236 -1.34 -10.24 6.41
C MET A 236 -2.39 -11.32 6.19
N CYS A 237 -2.09 -12.28 5.32
CA CYS A 237 -3.03 -13.33 4.91
C CYS A 237 -2.43 -14.73 5.03
N ALA A 238 -3.25 -15.70 5.41
CA ALA A 238 -2.98 -17.12 5.24
C ALA A 238 -3.22 -17.50 3.76
N SER A 239 -2.34 -18.30 3.15
CA SER A 239 -2.44 -18.60 1.71
C SER A 239 -2.06 -20.03 1.31
N THR A 240 -2.80 -20.54 0.33
CA THR A 240 -2.56 -21.78 -0.43
C THR A 240 -2.55 -21.43 -1.93
N PRO A 241 -2.16 -22.36 -2.82
CA PRO A 241 -2.29 -22.15 -4.26
C PRO A 241 -3.72 -21.85 -4.73
N GLU A 242 -4.75 -22.38 -4.05
CA GLU A 242 -6.16 -22.19 -4.43
C GLU A 242 -6.86 -21.04 -3.68
N LYS A 243 -6.49 -20.79 -2.42
CA LYS A 243 -7.26 -19.93 -1.50
C LYS A 243 -6.38 -19.01 -0.64
N VAL A 244 -6.85 -17.78 -0.44
CA VAL A 244 -6.26 -16.78 0.47
C VAL A 244 -7.30 -16.36 1.50
N GLU A 245 -6.91 -16.24 2.77
CA GLU A 245 -7.76 -15.76 3.87
C GLU A 245 -7.03 -14.71 4.71
N ILE A 246 -7.71 -13.59 5.02
CA ILE A 246 -7.21 -12.59 5.95
C ILE A 246 -7.12 -13.19 7.36
N LEU A 247 -6.02 -12.89 8.07
CA LEU A 247 -5.86 -13.28 9.47
C LEU A 247 -6.86 -12.55 10.38
N ASN A 248 -7.58 -13.32 11.19
CA ASN A 248 -8.51 -12.83 12.19
C ASN A 248 -7.77 -12.35 13.45
N VAL A 249 -8.16 -11.17 13.90
CA VAL A 249 -7.70 -10.53 15.13
C VAL A 249 -8.62 -10.93 16.30
N PRO A 250 -8.10 -11.18 17.53
CA PRO A 250 -8.91 -11.56 18.68
C PRO A 250 -9.89 -10.45 19.11
N LYS A 251 -11.02 -10.86 19.70
CA LYS A 251 -12.06 -9.94 20.18
C LYS A 251 -11.52 -9.09 21.33
N GLY A 252 -11.58 -7.77 21.19
CA GLY A 252 -11.07 -6.80 22.17
C GLY A 252 -9.77 -6.10 21.72
N ALA A 253 -9.17 -6.52 20.61
CA ALA A 253 -8.10 -5.76 19.96
C ALA A 253 -8.56 -4.35 19.59
N ALA A 254 -7.68 -3.38 19.82
CA ALA A 254 -7.84 -1.99 19.43
C ALA A 254 -7.04 -1.72 18.15
N ILE A 255 -7.48 -0.74 17.38
CA ILE A 255 -6.74 -0.27 16.20
C ILE A 255 -5.41 0.32 16.67
N GLY A 256 -4.31 -0.11 16.06
CA GLY A 256 -2.94 0.25 16.45
C GLY A 256 -2.25 -0.71 17.43
N ASP A 257 -2.95 -1.73 17.97
CA ASP A 257 -2.31 -2.76 18.82
C ASP A 257 -1.13 -3.43 18.08
N LYS A 258 0.05 -3.49 18.71
CA LYS A 258 1.21 -4.24 18.21
C LYS A 258 0.95 -5.75 18.32
N VAL A 259 1.28 -6.49 17.26
CA VAL A 259 1.29 -7.96 17.23
C VAL A 259 2.74 -8.44 17.32
N PHE A 260 3.04 -9.36 18.23
CA PHE A 260 4.37 -9.91 18.44
C PHE A 260 4.35 -11.43 18.54
N ALA A 261 5.48 -12.07 18.26
CA ALA A 261 5.65 -13.51 18.48
C ALA A 261 6.12 -13.79 19.92
N GLU A 262 5.58 -14.83 20.53
CA GLU A 262 6.03 -15.27 21.85
C GLU A 262 7.53 -15.63 21.86
N GLY A 263 8.27 -15.13 22.85
CA GLY A 263 9.72 -15.33 22.97
C GLY A 263 10.59 -14.41 22.10
N TYR A 264 10.01 -13.58 21.22
CA TYR A 264 10.75 -12.62 20.40
C TYR A 264 10.51 -11.18 20.89
N THR A 265 11.34 -10.75 21.84
CA THR A 265 11.29 -9.40 22.41
C THR A 265 12.26 -8.46 21.71
N GLY A 266 11.74 -7.46 21.00
CA GLY A 266 12.53 -6.39 20.39
C GLY A 266 11.63 -5.30 19.80
N GLU A 267 12.20 -4.13 19.51
CA GLU A 267 11.49 -3.06 18.80
C GLU A 267 11.64 -3.24 17.28
N PRO A 268 10.57 -2.97 16.50
CA PRO A 268 10.62 -3.07 15.06
C PRO A 268 11.52 -2.00 14.42
N ASP A 269 12.11 -2.31 13.27
CA ASP A 269 12.81 -1.32 12.45
C ASP A 269 11.82 -0.20 12.06
N ALA A 270 12.17 1.08 12.23
CA ALA A 270 11.30 2.20 11.81
C ALA A 270 10.93 2.15 10.30
N MET A 271 11.83 1.59 9.49
CA MET A 271 11.59 1.29 8.07
C MET A 271 12.55 0.19 7.61
N LEU A 272 12.02 -0.90 7.08
CA LEU A 272 12.80 -2.04 6.61
C LEU A 272 13.61 -1.66 5.36
N ASN A 273 14.91 -1.99 5.38
CA ASN A 273 15.80 -1.78 4.25
C ASN A 273 15.71 -2.98 3.28
N PRO A 274 15.23 -2.81 2.02
CA PRO A 274 15.11 -3.93 1.07
C PRO A 274 16.44 -4.65 0.78
N LYS A 275 17.58 -3.95 0.91
CA LYS A 275 18.90 -4.58 0.72
C LYS A 275 19.24 -5.60 1.82
N LYS A 276 18.64 -5.49 3.00
CA LYS A 276 18.82 -6.43 4.12
C LYS A 276 17.92 -7.66 4.04
N LYS A 277 16.94 -7.68 3.11
CA LYS A 277 16.02 -8.80 2.86
C LYS A 277 15.35 -9.39 4.12
N VAL A 278 14.97 -8.52 5.06
CA VAL A 278 14.46 -8.91 6.38
C VAL A 278 13.15 -9.66 6.27
N TRP A 279 12.22 -9.14 5.46
CA TRP A 279 10.94 -9.80 5.20
C TRP A 279 11.13 -11.17 4.55
N GLU A 280 12.02 -11.27 3.56
CA GLU A 280 12.29 -12.50 2.81
C GLU A 280 13.00 -13.57 3.67
N ALA A 281 13.74 -13.17 4.71
CA ALA A 281 14.31 -14.09 5.69
C ALA A 281 13.29 -14.56 6.73
N VAL A 282 12.32 -13.72 7.10
CA VAL A 282 11.30 -14.02 8.14
C VAL A 282 10.08 -14.75 7.57
N LYS A 283 9.68 -14.44 6.32
CA LYS A 283 8.49 -15.00 5.65
C LYS A 283 8.42 -16.53 5.61
N PRO A 284 9.49 -17.30 5.33
CA PRO A 284 9.41 -18.77 5.26
C PRO A 284 9.01 -19.43 6.59
N ASP A 285 9.33 -18.77 7.70
CA ASP A 285 9.05 -19.21 9.06
C ASP A 285 7.69 -18.73 9.60
N LEU A 286 7.00 -17.84 8.89
CA LEU A 286 5.66 -17.35 9.21
C LEU A 286 4.60 -18.30 8.64
N ARG A 287 3.98 -19.09 9.52
CA ARG A 287 3.01 -20.14 9.14
C ARG A 287 1.83 -20.18 10.09
N VAL A 288 0.67 -20.55 9.58
CA VAL A 288 -0.48 -20.92 10.41
C VAL A 288 -0.30 -22.35 10.88
N SER A 289 -0.38 -22.58 12.19
CA SER A 289 -0.28 -23.91 12.81
C SER A 289 -1.50 -24.79 12.51
N LYS A 290 -1.44 -26.07 12.90
CA LYS A 290 -2.58 -27.01 12.82
C LYS A 290 -3.80 -26.56 13.65
N ASN A 291 -3.57 -25.75 14.69
CA ASN A 291 -4.62 -25.18 15.54
C ASN A 291 -5.21 -23.88 14.95
N LYS A 292 -4.91 -23.54 13.69
CA LYS A 292 -5.27 -22.27 13.01
C LYS A 292 -4.67 -21.00 13.64
N VAL A 293 -3.77 -21.12 14.60
CA VAL A 293 -3.04 -19.98 15.19
C VAL A 293 -1.91 -19.57 14.25
N ALA A 294 -1.76 -18.27 13.98
CA ALA A 294 -0.64 -17.74 13.23
C ALA A 294 0.65 -17.77 14.07
N THR A 295 1.75 -18.28 13.51
CA THR A 295 3.00 -18.53 14.25
C THR A 295 4.25 -18.08 13.48
N TYR A 296 5.31 -17.75 14.22
CA TYR A 296 6.67 -17.60 13.70
C TYR A 296 7.58 -18.65 14.35
N LYS A 297 8.19 -19.55 13.56
CA LYS A 297 9.01 -20.67 14.09
C LYS A 297 8.30 -21.50 15.17
N GLY A 298 6.98 -21.62 15.09
CA GLY A 298 6.13 -22.31 16.06
C GLY A 298 5.68 -21.47 17.27
N ALA A 299 6.23 -20.27 17.49
CA ALA A 299 5.75 -19.34 18.52
C ALA A 299 4.49 -18.59 18.05
N ALA A 300 3.46 -18.51 18.88
CA ALA A 300 2.21 -17.84 18.55
C ALA A 300 2.38 -16.33 18.36
N LEU A 301 1.76 -15.79 17.31
CA LEU A 301 1.55 -14.35 17.14
C LEU A 301 0.38 -13.92 18.01
N LYS A 302 0.62 -12.99 18.93
CA LYS A 302 -0.36 -12.53 19.91
C LYS A 302 -0.33 -11.02 20.12
N ILE A 303 -1.40 -10.52 20.71
CA ILE A 303 -1.56 -9.15 21.18
C ILE A 303 -1.53 -9.17 22.71
N GLU A 304 -0.85 -8.20 23.30
CA GLU A 304 -0.63 -8.11 24.74
C GLU A 304 -1.97 -8.07 25.50
N GLY A 305 -2.19 -9.07 26.36
CA GLY A 305 -3.40 -9.20 27.17
C GLY A 305 -4.71 -9.52 26.41
N LYS A 306 -4.69 -9.69 25.07
CA LYS A 306 -5.91 -9.80 24.25
C LYS A 306 -6.05 -11.12 23.48
N GLY A 307 -4.96 -11.88 23.30
CA GLY A 307 -4.99 -13.23 22.73
C GLY A 307 -4.25 -13.37 21.41
N GLU A 308 -4.48 -14.48 20.73
CA GLU A 308 -3.71 -14.93 19.56
C GLU A 308 -4.36 -14.56 18.22
N ILE A 309 -3.53 -14.34 17.20
CA ILE A 309 -3.96 -14.15 15.81
C ILE A 309 -4.29 -15.52 15.19
N THR A 310 -5.41 -15.61 14.46
CA THR A 310 -5.92 -16.89 13.93
C THR A 310 -6.28 -16.81 12.45
N SER A 311 -6.35 -17.96 11.77
CA SER A 311 -6.90 -18.10 10.42
C SER A 311 -8.35 -18.61 10.47
N PRO A 312 -9.25 -18.18 9.57
CA PRO A 312 -10.64 -18.67 9.54
C PRO A 312 -10.75 -20.20 9.33
N SER A 313 -10.15 -20.73 8.25
CA SER A 313 -10.25 -22.13 7.88
C SER A 313 -8.90 -22.78 7.55
N LEU A 314 -7.96 -22.04 6.97
CA LEU A 314 -6.65 -22.58 6.59
C LEU A 314 -5.79 -22.95 7.81
N ALA A 315 -5.04 -24.05 7.70
CA ALA A 315 -4.14 -24.57 8.74
C ALA A 315 -2.93 -25.27 8.08
N ASP A 316 -1.76 -25.19 8.72
CA ASP A 316 -0.46 -25.63 8.17
C ASP A 316 -0.05 -24.94 6.84
N VAL A 317 -0.43 -23.67 6.70
CA VAL A 317 -0.19 -22.86 5.49
C VAL A 317 0.79 -21.72 5.74
N ALA A 318 1.39 -21.19 4.67
CA ALA A 318 2.26 -20.02 4.75
C ALA A 318 1.45 -18.72 4.92
N ILE A 319 2.00 -17.78 5.68
CA ILE A 319 1.50 -16.40 5.79
C ILE A 319 2.24 -15.52 4.77
N GLN A 320 1.51 -14.62 4.12
CA GLN A 320 2.04 -13.69 3.12
C GLN A 320 1.53 -12.27 3.35
#